data_AF-A0AAA9RUL4-F1
#
_entry.id   AF-A0AAA9RUL4-F1
#
_cell.length_a   1.000
_cell.length_b   1.000
_cell.length_c   1.000
_cell.angle_alpha   90.00
_cell.angle_beta   90.00
_cell.angle_gamma   90.00
#
_symmetry.space_group_name_H-M   'P 1'
#
loop_
_entity.id
_entity.type
_entity.pdbx_description
1 polymer ?
#
loop_
_entity_poly.entity_id
_entity_poly.type
_entity_poly.pdbx_seq_one_letter_code
_entity_poly.pdbx_strand_id
1 'polypeptide(L)' 'MRNAGLEEAQAGIKIAGRNINNLRYVDDTTLMAESEEELKSLLMKGKVESKKVGLKLNIQKTKIMTSSPI' A
#
# COMPACT_ATOMS: atom_id res chain seq x y z
N MET A 1 11.15 3.44 -4.88
CA MET A 1 10.56 2.09 -4.99
C MET A 1 9.82 1.98 -6.31
N ARG A 2 10.43 1.43 -7.37
CA ARG A 2 9.70 1.23 -8.65
C ARG A 2 8.81 -0.03 -8.60
N ASN A 3 9.27 -1.08 -7.91
CA ASN A 3 8.52 -2.33 -7.74
C ASN A 3 8.51 -2.68 -6.25
N ALA A 4 7.54 -2.19 -5.47
CA ALA A 4 7.44 -2.47 -4.04
C ALA A 4 7.05 -3.94 -3.73
N GLY A 5 7.14 -4.86 -4.71
CA GLY A 5 6.69 -6.26 -4.60
C GLY A 5 5.18 -6.40 -4.37
N LEU A 6 4.41 -5.33 -4.60
CA LEU A 6 2.98 -5.28 -4.35
C LEU A 6 2.14 -5.66 -5.57
N GLU A 7 2.72 -5.76 -6.77
CA GLU A 7 1.98 -6.09 -8.02
C GLU A 7 1.34 -7.48 -7.99
N GLU A 8 1.93 -8.42 -7.24
CA GLU A 8 1.37 -9.77 -7.02
C GLU A 8 0.42 -9.85 -5.81
N ALA A 9 0.23 -8.75 -5.06
CA ALA A 9 -0.68 -8.77 -3.94
C ALA A 9 -2.13 -8.83 -4.46
N GLN A 10 -2.90 -9.82 -3.98
CA GLN A 10 -4.34 -9.91 -4.23
C GLN A 10 -5.11 -8.76 -3.55
N ALA A 11 -4.56 -8.23 -2.47
CA ALA A 11 -5.07 -7.06 -1.76
C ALA A 11 -4.94 -5.79 -2.59
N GLY A 12 -5.99 -4.97 -2.62
CA GLY A 12 -6.07 -3.73 -3.39
C GLY A 12 -7.51 -3.40 -3.77
N ILE A 13 -7.72 -2.32 -4.52
CA ILE A 13 -9.05 -1.95 -5.04
C ILE A 13 -9.14 -2.35 -6.51
N LYS A 14 -10.19 -3.07 -6.89
CA LYS A 14 -10.45 -3.40 -8.29
C LYS A 14 -11.05 -2.23 -9.04
N ILE A 15 -10.34 -1.72 -10.05
CA ILE A 15 -10.82 -0.69 -10.98
C ILE A 15 -10.73 -1.24 -12.40
N ALA A 16 -11.87 -1.32 -13.09
CA ALA A 16 -11.96 -1.84 -14.46
C ALA A 16 -11.26 -3.23 -14.63
N GLY A 17 -11.42 -4.11 -13.64
CA GLY A 17 -10.81 -5.45 -13.64
C GLY A 17 -9.32 -5.50 -13.27
N ARG A 18 -8.68 -4.36 -12.97
CA ARG A 18 -7.28 -4.29 -12.53
C ARG A 18 -7.20 -4.02 -11.04
N ASN A 19 -6.29 -4.71 -10.35
CA ASN A 19 -6.05 -4.46 -8.93
C ASN A 19 -5.11 -3.25 -8.75
N ILE A 20 -5.55 -2.25 -7.99
CA ILE A 20 -4.74 -1.07 -7.66
C ILE A 20 -4.50 -1.05 -6.15
N ASN A 21 -3.25 -1.24 -5.75
CA ASN A 21 -2.85 -1.31 -4.34
C ASN A 21 -2.01 -0.12 -3.87
N ASN A 22 -1.38 0.62 -4.79
CA ASN A 22 -0.54 1.76 -4.43
C ASN A 22 -0.67 2.92 -5.42
N LEU A 23 -0.57 4.12 -4.88
CA LEU A 23 -0.35 5.36 -5.62
C LEU A 23 0.94 5.99 -5.09
N ARG A 24 1.82 6.44 -5.97
CA ARG A 24 3.10 7.03 -5.58
C ARG A 24 3.23 8.46 -6.11
N TYR A 25 3.64 9.37 -5.23
CA TYR A 25 4.01 10.73 -5.58
C TYR A 25 5.31 11.12 -4.88
N VAL A 26 6.39 11.29 -5.65
CA VAL A 26 7.75 11.53 -5.11
C VAL A 26 8.15 10.45 -4.09
N ASP A 27 8.19 10.81 -2.80
CA ASP A 27 8.51 9.94 -1.67
C ASP A 27 7.27 9.44 -0.93
N ASP A 28 6.11 10.07 -1.17
CA ASP A 28 4.84 9.66 -0.58
C ASP A 28 4.26 8.46 -1.34
N THR A 29 3.71 7.53 -0.56
CA THR A 29 3.02 6.34 -1.08
C THR A 29 1.72 6.15 -0.33
N THR A 30 0.62 6.08 -1.05
CA THR A 30 -0.71 5.75 -0.53
C THR A 30 -1.02 4.31 -0.88
N LEU A 31 -1.31 3.48 0.13
CA LEU A 31 -1.78 2.12 -0.06
C LEU A 31 -3.31 2.09 0.00
N MET A 32 -3.92 1.26 -0.83
CA MET A 32 -5.37 1.13 -0.94
C MET A 32 -5.75 -0.35 -0.91
N ALA A 33 -6.86 -0.68 -0.24
CA ALA A 33 -7.42 -2.01 -0.15
C ALA A 33 -8.92 -1.94 0.18
N GLU A 34 -9.65 -3.04 0.00
CA GLU A 34 -11.09 -3.12 0.29
C GLU A 34 -11.37 -3.27 1.80
N SER A 35 -10.40 -3.73 2.58
CA SER A 35 -10.51 -3.90 4.04
C SER A 35 -9.28 -3.41 4.80
N GLU A 36 -9.46 -3.16 6.10
CA GLU A 36 -8.36 -2.79 6.99
C GLU A 36 -7.34 -3.94 7.13
N GLU A 37 -7.81 -5.18 7.13
CA GLU A 37 -6.98 -6.39 7.18
C GLU A 37 -6.06 -6.50 5.96
N GLU A 38 -6.62 -6.28 4.76
CA GLU A 38 -5.85 -6.24 3.53
C GLU A 38 -4.85 -5.08 3.51
N LEU A 39 -5.27 -3.90 3.99
CA LEU A 39 -4.38 -2.74 4.10
C LEU A 39 -3.22 -3.01 5.05
N LYS A 40 -3.46 -3.66 6.19
CA LYS A 40 -2.41 -4.07 7.14
C LYS A 40 -1.44 -5.06 6.50
N SER A 41 -1.94 -6.02 5.73
CA SER A 41 -1.10 -6.97 4.99
C SER A 41 -0.20 -6.25 3.97
N LEU A 42 -0.76 -5.32 3.19
CA LEU A 42 -0.01 -4.50 2.24
C LEU A 42 1.06 -3.65 2.93
N LEU A 43 0.73 -3.04 4.08
CA LEU A 43 1.67 -2.24 4.87
C LEU A 43 2.84 -3.09 5.37
N MET A 44 2.57 -4.31 5.86
CA MET A 44 3.59 -5.24 6.32
C MET A 44 4.50 -5.69 5.18
N LYS A 45 3.94 -6.02 4.02
CA LYS A 45 4.72 -6.38 2.83
C LYS A 45 5.57 -5.19 2.34
N GLY A 46 4.98 -4.00 2.23
CA GLY A 46 5.66 -2.77 1.85
C GLY A 46 6.84 -2.44 2.78
N LYS A 47 6.70 -2.69 4.10
CA LYS A 47 7.79 -2.54 5.07
C LYS A 47 8.95 -3.50 4.82
N VAL A 48 8.66 -4.76 4.49
CA VAL A 48 9.67 -5.79 4.18
C VAL A 48 10.41 -5.43 2.90
N GLU A 49 9.69 -5.10 1.83
CA GLU A 49 10.31 -4.76 0.54
C GLU A 49 11.09 -3.44 0.60
N SER A 50 10.60 -2.44 1.34
CA SER A 50 11.34 -1.20 1.57
C SER A 50 12.70 -1.46 2.22
N LYS A 51 12.75 -2.33 3.24
CA LYS A 51 13.99 -2.67 3.93
C LYS A 51 15.02 -3.33 3.01
N LYS A 52 14.58 -4.18 2.08
CA LYS A 52 15.48 -4.85 1.11
C LYS A 52 16.22 -3.86 0.22
N VAL A 53 15.61 -2.72 -0.06
CA VAL A 53 16.20 -1.63 -0.86
C VAL A 53 16.81 -0.52 0.00
N GLY A 54 17.03 -0.77 1.29
CA GLY A 54 17.65 0.20 2.21
C GLY A 54 16.74 1.36 2.64
N LEU A 55 15.44 1.28 2.39
CA LEU A 55 14.45 2.29 2.76
C LEU A 55 13.68 1.89 4.02
N LYS A 56 13.15 2.90 4.72
CA LYS A 56 12.34 2.72 5.93
C LYS A 56 11.02 3.48 5.80
N LEU A 57 9.91 2.77 6.00
CA LEU A 57 8.60 3.41 6.13
C LEU A 57 8.53 4.24 7.42
N ASN A 58 8.06 5.48 7.30
CA ASN A 58 7.86 6.36 8.44
C ASN A 58 6.47 6.13 9.07
N ILE A 59 6.40 5.19 10.02
CA ILE A 59 5.16 4.80 10.70
C ILE A 59 4.48 5.99 11.42
N GLN A 60 5.25 6.96 11.92
CA GLN A 60 4.66 8.13 12.59
C GLN A 60 3.92 9.05 11.60
N LYS A 61 4.34 9.06 10.34
CA LYS A 61 3.69 9.83 9.26
C LYS A 61 2.60 9.03 8.55
N THR A 62 2.64 7.71 8.60
CA THR A 62 1.61 6.84 8.01
C THR A 62 0.30 6.97 8.78
N LYS A 63 -0.80 7.25 8.07
CA LYS A 63 -2.15 7.31 8.64
C LYS A 63 -3.07 6.36 7.88
N ILE A 64 -3.92 5.64 8.61
CA ILE A 64 -5.02 4.87 8.03
C ILE A 64 -6.19 5.83 7.85
N MET A 65 -6.78 5.84 6.66
CA MET A 65 -7.96 6.61 6.34
C MET A 65 -9.01 5.66 5.79
N THR A 66 -10.26 5.87 6.16
CA THR A 66 -11.41 5.14 5.62
C THR A 66 -12.32 6.13 4.91
N SER A 67 -12.84 5.75 3.75
CA SER A 67 -14.01 6.44 3.21
C SER A 67 -15.22 5.99 4.02
N SER A 68 -15.90 6.90 4.70
CA SER A 68 -17.22 6.61 5.26
C SER A 68 -18.16 6.14 4.14
N PRO A 69 -19.13 5.25 4.40
CA PRO A 69 -20.21 5.01 3.46
C PRO A 69 -20.88 6.35 3.16
N ILE A 70 -21.05 6.66 1.86
CA ILE A 70 -21.94 7.72 1.41
C ILE A 70 -23.38 7.23 1.58
#